data_AF-A0A5S9IRB3-F1
#
_entry.id   AF-A0A5S9IRB3-F1
#
_cell.length_a   1.000
_cell.length_b   1.000
_cell.length_c   1.000
_cell.angle_alpha   90.00
_cell.angle_beta   90.00
_cell.angle_gamma   90.00
#
_symmetry.space_group_name_H-M   'P 1'
#
loop_
_entity.id
_entity.type
_entity.pdbx_description
1 polymer ?
#
loop_
_entity_poly.entity_id
_entity_poly.type
_entity_poly.pdbx_seq_one_letter_code
_entity_poly.pdbx_strand_id
1 'polypeptide(L)'
;MKHFIAILIMILICSCNEKPGQTVAKTKKNFSWPPVLGKEYPNLQLYNHRGEFVRLNKFKGKIIVVEPIGMNCPACNAFAGANDKSIGKFSGISPQANLPSFKEALKTYGGIDFSKEDIIYIHLLLYDLKMQAPTQQDAKNWAKHFAIHSKNEMVLVGTKEMQGRASYRMIPGFYLIDENFMVVSDSTGHHPKHNLYTELIPKLKKLLQRQKQSQQAFYEIYPRNTDAPKGTKYPCAFAPLPSHLKGIPPPHRIFVTKFFAHVVEAIHTRLKMHQVFYDTKMNRRAELKTYHTELQKVIAALQKLEAPHEKLQKLPGEIVKALLLQQKAYTTLVETGKFAQQDARAGSRILLNSWQQVSRYYSKMNPEVKNAAYHHLCALDVY
;
A
#
# COMPACT_ATOMS: atom_id res chain seq x y z
N MET A 1 27.51 49.02 3.99
CA MET A 1 26.86 49.20 2.68
C MET A 1 25.88 48.06 2.46
N LYS A 2 24.59 48.38 2.55
CA LYS A 2 23.45 47.49 2.34
C LYS A 2 23.36 47.13 0.86
N HIS A 3 23.24 45.85 0.50
CA HIS A 3 22.77 45.46 -0.83
C HIS A 3 21.52 44.60 -0.68
N PHE A 4 20.43 45.23 -1.11
CA PHE A 4 19.11 44.69 -1.40
C PHE A 4 19.22 43.56 -2.43
N ILE A 5 18.57 42.42 -2.20
CA ILE A 5 18.17 41.49 -3.26
C ILE A 5 16.65 41.43 -3.21
N ALA A 6 16.04 41.94 -4.28
CA ALA A 6 14.61 41.98 -4.51
C ALA A 6 14.05 40.57 -4.77
N ILE A 7 12.98 40.22 -4.07
CA ILE A 7 12.17 39.03 -4.31
C ILE A 7 11.13 39.39 -5.37
N LEU A 8 11.26 38.80 -6.56
CA LEU A 8 10.29 38.89 -7.64
C LEU A 8 9.17 37.86 -7.37
N ILE A 9 7.99 38.35 -6.99
CA ILE A 9 6.76 37.54 -6.89
C ILE A 9 6.14 37.47 -8.28
N MET A 10 6.27 36.33 -8.96
CA MET A 10 5.45 36.00 -10.14
C MET A 10 4.18 35.30 -9.66
N ILE A 11 3.06 36.03 -9.69
CA ILE A 11 1.72 35.46 -9.61
C ILE A 11 1.35 34.99 -11.02
N LEU A 12 1.34 33.67 -11.23
CA LEU A 12 0.77 33.04 -12.43
C LEU A 12 -0.74 32.86 -12.20
N ILE A 13 -1.55 33.76 -12.77
CA ILE A 13 -2.98 33.54 -12.99
C ILE A 13 -3.12 32.73 -14.28
N CYS A 14 -3.21 31.41 -14.17
CA CYS A 14 -3.70 30.57 -15.26
C CYS A 14 -5.23 30.58 -15.24
N SER A 15 -5.83 31.48 -16.02
CA SER A 15 -7.24 31.39 -16.41
C SER A 15 -7.40 30.34 -17.51
N CYS A 16 -7.66 29.08 -17.12
CA CYS A 16 -8.16 28.07 -18.04
C CYS A 16 -9.69 28.19 -18.13
N ASN A 17 -10.16 28.83 -19.18
CA ASN A 17 -11.58 28.89 -19.55
C ASN A 17 -11.87 27.73 -20.52
N GLU A 18 -11.94 26.49 -20.01
CA GLU A 18 -12.39 25.34 -20.80
C GLU A 18 -13.90 25.17 -20.64
N LYS A 19 -14.63 25.30 -21.76
CA LYS A 19 -16.04 24.90 -21.85
C LYS A 19 -16.14 23.40 -21.53
N PRO A 20 -17.14 22.92 -20.77
CA PRO A 20 -17.34 21.50 -20.50
C PRO A 20 -17.77 20.78 -21.78
N GLY A 21 -16.78 20.41 -22.61
CA GLY A 21 -16.95 19.47 -23.70
C GLY A 21 -17.06 18.05 -23.14
N GLN A 22 -18.00 17.28 -23.68
CA GLN A 22 -18.19 15.86 -23.36
C GLN A 22 -16.94 15.06 -23.79
N THR A 23 -15.96 14.95 -22.90
CA THR A 23 -14.75 14.16 -23.17
C THR A 23 -15.09 12.68 -23.00
N VAL A 24 -15.32 11.99 -24.11
CA VAL A 24 -15.46 10.53 -24.12
C VAL A 24 -14.11 9.92 -23.77
N ALA A 25 -14.07 9.12 -22.71
CA ALA A 25 -12.86 8.50 -22.20
C ALA A 25 -12.21 7.59 -23.26
N LYS A 26 -10.94 7.84 -23.63
CA LYS A 26 -10.13 6.93 -24.46
C LYS A 26 -9.27 6.04 -23.56
N THR A 27 -9.48 4.74 -23.58
CA THR A 27 -8.60 3.75 -22.93
C THR A 27 -7.40 3.44 -23.84
N LYS A 28 -6.24 3.09 -23.26
CA LYS A 28 -5.13 2.53 -24.05
C LYS A 28 -5.59 1.19 -24.66
N LYS A 29 -5.32 1.00 -25.95
CA LYS A 29 -5.85 -0.04 -26.86
C LYS A 29 -5.73 -1.52 -26.43
N ASN A 30 -5.08 -1.84 -25.30
CA ASN A 30 -4.77 -3.21 -24.88
C ASN A 30 -5.13 -3.43 -23.40
N PHE A 31 -6.41 -3.63 -23.08
CA PHE A 31 -6.81 -4.23 -21.81
C PHE A 31 -7.78 -5.39 -22.06
N SER A 32 -7.66 -6.46 -21.27
CA SER A 32 -8.57 -7.60 -21.35
C SER A 32 -9.86 -7.29 -20.61
N TRP A 33 -11.01 -7.52 -21.24
CA TRP A 33 -12.32 -7.34 -20.64
C TRP A 33 -13.27 -8.43 -21.16
N PRO A 34 -14.09 -9.08 -20.31
CA PRO A 34 -14.33 -8.83 -18.88
C PRO A 34 -13.23 -9.37 -17.93
N PRO A 35 -13.29 -9.05 -16.61
CA PRO A 35 -12.41 -9.65 -15.60
C PRO A 35 -12.57 -11.17 -15.52
N VAL A 36 -11.49 -11.88 -15.19
CA VAL A 36 -11.46 -13.35 -15.08
C VAL A 36 -11.08 -13.77 -13.67
N LEU A 37 -11.89 -14.65 -13.06
CA LEU A 37 -11.62 -15.24 -11.75
C LEU A 37 -10.22 -15.88 -11.70
N GLY A 38 -9.47 -15.62 -10.63
CA GLY A 38 -8.12 -16.14 -10.44
C GLY A 38 -7.05 -15.46 -11.29
N LYS A 39 -7.38 -14.39 -12.03
CA LYS A 39 -6.43 -13.56 -12.79
C LYS A 39 -6.33 -12.16 -12.19
N GLU A 40 -5.28 -11.42 -12.56
CA GLU A 40 -5.14 -10.01 -12.18
C GLU A 40 -6.30 -9.22 -12.79
N TYR A 41 -6.93 -8.34 -12.01
CA TYR A 41 -8.01 -7.49 -12.49
C TYR A 41 -7.48 -6.58 -13.62
N PRO A 42 -8.28 -6.29 -14.66
CA PRO A 42 -7.84 -5.40 -15.74
C PRO A 42 -7.33 -4.06 -15.19
N ASN A 43 -6.16 -3.62 -15.65
CA ASN A 43 -5.56 -2.35 -15.23
C ASN A 43 -6.24 -1.17 -15.91
N LEU A 44 -7.49 -0.93 -15.53
CA LEU A 44 -8.34 0.11 -16.11
C LEU A 44 -7.80 1.50 -15.76
N GLN A 45 -7.99 2.40 -16.70
CA GLN A 45 -7.66 3.82 -16.62
C GLN A 45 -8.91 4.59 -17.05
N LEU A 46 -9.70 5.05 -16.07
CA LEU A 46 -11.04 5.58 -16.29
C LEU A 46 -11.21 6.92 -15.55
N TYR A 47 -12.08 7.79 -16.06
CA TYR A 47 -12.49 8.96 -15.31
C TYR A 47 -13.41 8.58 -14.16
N ASN A 48 -13.26 9.26 -13.02
CA ASN A 48 -14.19 9.17 -11.91
C ASN A 48 -15.25 10.30 -11.95
N HIS A 49 -16.23 10.24 -11.04
CA HIS A 49 -17.25 11.27 -10.84
C HIS A 49 -16.72 12.68 -10.54
N ARG A 50 -15.43 12.83 -10.21
CA ARG A 50 -14.75 14.12 -9.96
C ARG A 50 -14.00 14.65 -11.18
N GLY A 51 -13.94 13.87 -12.27
CA GLY A 51 -13.15 14.19 -13.46
C GLY A 51 -11.69 13.82 -13.38
N GLU A 52 -11.27 13.15 -12.32
CA GLU A 52 -9.91 12.68 -12.18
C GLU A 52 -9.72 11.39 -12.98
N PHE A 53 -8.58 11.27 -13.63
CA PHE A 53 -8.21 10.04 -14.31
C PHE A 53 -7.64 9.04 -13.30
N VAL A 54 -8.32 7.91 -13.10
CA VAL A 54 -8.01 6.92 -12.09
C VAL A 54 -7.48 5.64 -12.74
N ARG A 55 -6.27 5.26 -12.35
CA ARG A 55 -5.69 3.95 -12.66
C ARG A 55 -5.95 2.96 -11.52
N LEU A 56 -6.72 1.89 -11.76
CA LEU A 56 -7.15 1.01 -10.65
C LEU A 56 -5.98 0.28 -9.98
N ASN A 57 -4.91 -0.06 -10.71
CA ASN A 57 -3.75 -0.73 -10.10
C ASN A 57 -3.03 0.12 -9.04
N LYS A 58 -3.33 1.43 -8.93
CA LYS A 58 -2.83 2.29 -7.85
C LYS A 58 -3.30 1.82 -6.47
N PHE A 59 -4.42 1.09 -6.43
CA PHE A 59 -5.02 0.50 -5.23
C PHE A 59 -4.48 -0.89 -4.88
N LYS A 60 -3.49 -1.42 -5.63
CA LYS A 60 -2.80 -2.66 -5.25
C LYS A 60 -2.29 -2.56 -3.81
N GLY A 61 -2.49 -3.61 -3.02
CA GLY A 61 -2.27 -3.62 -1.58
C GLY A 61 -3.53 -3.37 -0.74
N LYS A 62 -4.64 -2.95 -1.35
CA LYS A 62 -5.96 -2.79 -0.73
C LYS A 62 -6.91 -3.87 -1.22
N ILE A 63 -7.94 -4.16 -0.44
CA ILE A 63 -9.06 -4.98 -0.88
C ILE A 63 -10.03 -4.07 -1.67
N ILE A 64 -10.46 -4.51 -2.85
CA ILE A 64 -11.31 -3.71 -3.73
C ILE A 64 -12.58 -4.51 -4.03
N VAL A 65 -13.73 -3.85 -3.93
CA VAL A 65 -15.01 -4.35 -4.41
C VAL A 65 -15.43 -3.53 -5.62
N VAL A 66 -15.77 -4.19 -6.72
CA VAL A 66 -16.27 -3.52 -7.92
C VAL A 66 -17.68 -3.99 -8.21
N GLU A 67 -18.61 -3.05 -8.34
CA GLU A 67 -19.98 -3.29 -8.80
C GLU A 67 -20.13 -2.81 -10.24
N PRO A 68 -20.28 -3.72 -11.23
CA PRO A 68 -20.71 -3.35 -12.57
C PRO A 68 -22.16 -2.85 -12.53
N ILE A 69 -22.39 -1.64 -13.05
CA ILE A 69 -23.68 -0.96 -12.96
C ILE A 69 -24.23 -0.65 -14.35
N GLY A 70 -25.49 -1.01 -14.56
CA GLY A 70 -26.36 -0.33 -15.52
C GLY A 70 -27.27 0.61 -14.73
N MET A 71 -27.28 1.90 -15.09
CA MET A 71 -27.99 2.92 -14.29
C MET A 71 -29.51 2.69 -14.24
N ASN A 72 -30.06 1.98 -15.22
CA ASN A 72 -31.47 1.57 -15.27
C ASN A 72 -31.75 0.22 -14.57
N CYS A 73 -30.75 -0.44 -13.98
CA CYS A 73 -30.93 -1.73 -13.32
C CYS A 73 -31.55 -1.56 -11.92
N PRO A 74 -32.74 -2.16 -11.63
CA PRO A 74 -33.37 -2.08 -10.32
C PRO A 74 -32.50 -2.59 -9.17
N ALA A 75 -31.76 -3.68 -9.40
CA ALA A 75 -30.88 -4.27 -8.38
C ALA A 75 -29.67 -3.38 -8.09
N CYS A 76 -29.02 -2.80 -9.11
CA CYS A 76 -27.91 -1.85 -8.90
C CYS A 76 -28.37 -0.61 -8.11
N ASN A 77 -29.57 -0.11 -8.40
CA ASN A 77 -30.16 1.00 -7.64
C ASN A 77 -30.38 0.62 -6.17
N ALA A 78 -30.91 -0.57 -5.91
CA ALA A 78 -31.09 -1.06 -4.54
C ALA A 78 -29.75 -1.23 -3.81
N PHE A 79 -28.75 -1.86 -4.43
CA PHE A 79 -27.41 -2.02 -3.86
C PHE A 79 -26.70 -0.68 -3.60
N ALA A 80 -26.91 0.33 -4.46
CA ALA A 80 -26.40 1.68 -4.23
C ALA A 80 -27.11 2.43 -3.10
N GLY A 81 -28.30 1.97 -2.68
CA GLY A 81 -29.03 2.49 -1.51
C GLY A 81 -30.40 3.08 -1.79
N ALA A 82 -30.97 2.92 -2.99
CA ALA A 82 -32.25 3.54 -3.34
C ALA A 82 -33.45 3.03 -2.53
N ASN A 83 -33.33 1.89 -1.82
CA ASN A 83 -34.35 1.42 -0.87
C ASN A 83 -34.32 2.17 0.48
N ASP A 84 -33.28 2.96 0.75
CA ASP A 84 -33.26 3.88 1.88
C ASP A 84 -34.24 5.03 1.62
N LYS A 85 -35.17 5.25 2.54
CA LYS A 85 -36.20 6.30 2.44
C LYS A 85 -35.60 7.71 2.35
N SER A 86 -34.40 7.94 2.89
CA SER A 86 -33.70 9.22 2.85
C SER A 86 -33.00 9.49 1.51
N ILE A 87 -32.74 8.46 0.70
CA ILE A 87 -32.06 8.54 -0.59
C ILE A 87 -33.06 8.45 -1.75
N GLY A 88 -33.91 7.41 -1.74
CA GLY A 88 -34.94 7.18 -2.74
C GLY A 88 -34.42 6.83 -4.15
N LYS A 89 -35.35 6.85 -5.10
CA LYS A 89 -35.16 6.41 -6.50
C LYS A 89 -34.21 7.34 -7.28
N PHE A 90 -33.26 6.78 -8.00
CA PHE A 90 -32.46 7.54 -8.95
C PHE A 90 -33.21 7.67 -10.29
N SER A 91 -33.43 8.89 -10.75
CA SER A 91 -34.09 9.19 -12.04
C SER A 91 -35.42 8.43 -12.26
N GLY A 92 -36.20 8.23 -11.20
CA GLY A 92 -37.49 7.55 -11.25
C GLY A 92 -37.43 6.02 -11.34
N ILE A 93 -36.25 5.42 -11.42
CA ILE A 93 -36.08 3.96 -11.47
C ILE A 93 -36.45 3.35 -10.13
N SER A 94 -37.45 2.46 -10.11
CA SER A 94 -37.82 1.73 -8.91
C SER A 94 -36.72 0.71 -8.57
N PRO A 95 -36.12 0.77 -7.37
CA PRO A 95 -35.16 -0.25 -6.94
C PRO A 95 -35.85 -1.61 -6.79
N GLN A 96 -35.06 -2.68 -6.90
CA GLN A 96 -35.55 -4.02 -6.59
C GLN A 96 -35.97 -4.08 -5.12
N ALA A 97 -37.22 -4.45 -4.87
CA ALA A 97 -37.79 -4.53 -3.53
C ALA A 97 -37.01 -5.54 -2.66
N ASN A 98 -36.94 -5.27 -1.36
CA ASN A 98 -36.34 -6.13 -0.33
C ASN A 98 -34.83 -6.39 -0.49
N LEU A 99 -34.15 -5.73 -1.43
CA LEU A 99 -32.71 -5.85 -1.58
C LEU A 99 -32.01 -4.74 -0.77
N PRO A 100 -31.14 -5.07 0.20
CA PRO A 100 -30.43 -4.06 0.98
C PRO A 100 -29.39 -3.34 0.11
N SER A 101 -28.94 -2.17 0.56
CA SER A 101 -27.71 -1.59 0.01
C SER A 101 -26.54 -2.54 0.24
N PHE A 102 -25.48 -2.47 -0.57
CA PHE A 102 -24.31 -3.32 -0.37
C PHE A 102 -23.67 -3.09 1.01
N LYS A 103 -23.62 -1.83 1.47
CA LYS A 103 -23.11 -1.48 2.81
C LYS A 103 -23.95 -2.10 3.93
N GLU A 104 -25.27 -2.11 3.78
CA GLU A 104 -26.14 -2.79 4.75
C GLU A 104 -25.93 -4.31 4.66
N ALA A 105 -25.84 -4.90 3.46
CA ALA A 105 -25.53 -6.31 3.30
C ALA A 105 -24.21 -6.71 3.98
N LEU A 106 -23.15 -5.89 3.86
CA LEU A 106 -21.88 -6.10 4.55
C LEU A 106 -22.05 -6.14 6.06
N LYS A 107 -22.87 -5.24 6.61
CA LYS A 107 -23.16 -5.18 8.03
C LYS A 107 -23.98 -6.39 8.48
N THR A 108 -25.09 -6.69 7.83
CA THR A 108 -26.01 -7.77 8.19
C THR A 108 -25.37 -9.15 8.04
N TYR A 109 -24.72 -9.44 6.91
CA TYR A 109 -24.23 -10.78 6.60
C TYR A 109 -22.75 -10.98 6.90
N GLY A 110 -21.96 -9.90 6.96
CA GLY A 110 -20.53 -9.96 7.25
C GLY A 110 -20.16 -9.54 8.68
N GLY A 111 -21.01 -8.74 9.34
CA GLY A 111 -20.60 -7.95 10.50
C GLY A 111 -19.52 -6.93 10.16
N ILE A 112 -19.50 -6.44 8.92
CA ILE A 112 -18.48 -5.53 8.39
C ILE A 112 -19.05 -4.13 8.36
N ASP A 113 -18.44 -3.21 9.12
CA ASP A 113 -18.76 -1.79 9.08
C ASP A 113 -17.88 -1.11 8.02
N PHE A 114 -18.44 -0.85 6.83
CA PHE A 114 -17.71 -0.27 5.71
C PHE A 114 -16.94 1.02 6.08
N SER A 115 -17.45 1.81 7.04
CA SER A 115 -16.82 3.07 7.44
C SER A 115 -15.52 2.89 8.23
N LYS A 116 -15.31 1.72 8.83
CA LYS A 116 -14.16 1.39 9.69
C LYS A 116 -13.12 0.52 9.00
N GLU A 117 -13.39 0.09 7.77
CA GLU A 117 -12.56 -0.87 7.06
C GLU A 117 -11.81 -0.22 5.90
N ASP A 118 -10.64 -0.78 5.59
CA ASP A 118 -9.76 -0.32 4.53
C ASP A 118 -10.11 -0.95 3.17
N ILE A 119 -11.37 -0.76 2.75
CA ILE A 119 -11.95 -1.30 1.51
C ILE A 119 -12.07 -0.17 0.48
N ILE A 120 -11.70 -0.44 -0.77
CA ILE A 120 -12.04 0.45 -1.89
C ILE A 120 -13.30 -0.09 -2.57
N TYR A 121 -14.39 0.68 -2.58
CA TYR A 121 -15.63 0.33 -3.25
C TYR A 121 -15.83 1.15 -4.52
N ILE A 122 -15.95 0.46 -5.65
CA ILE A 122 -16.03 1.05 -6.98
C ILE A 122 -17.39 0.74 -7.59
N HIS A 123 -18.14 1.81 -7.89
CA HIS A 123 -19.33 1.78 -8.72
C HIS A 123 -18.88 1.96 -10.18
N LEU A 124 -18.81 0.89 -10.95
CA LEU A 124 -18.35 0.93 -12.34
C LEU A 124 -19.55 1.04 -13.28
N LEU A 125 -19.86 2.25 -13.73
CA LEU A 125 -20.94 2.46 -14.70
C LEU A 125 -20.53 1.87 -16.04
N LEU A 126 -21.27 0.90 -16.55
CA LEU A 126 -21.08 0.31 -17.88
C LEU A 126 -22.16 0.74 -18.86
N TYR A 127 -23.35 1.09 -18.35
CA TYR A 127 -24.48 1.56 -19.16
C TYR A 127 -25.16 2.74 -18.46
N ASP A 128 -25.45 3.80 -19.23
CA ASP A 128 -26.29 4.91 -18.78
C ASP A 128 -27.80 4.52 -18.76
N LEU A 129 -28.67 5.50 -18.52
CA LEU A 129 -30.12 5.29 -18.51
C LEU A 129 -30.70 4.88 -19.89
N LYS A 130 -29.96 5.11 -20.98
CA LYS A 130 -30.33 4.81 -22.37
C LYS A 130 -29.60 3.58 -22.93
N MET A 131 -28.95 2.79 -22.08
CA MET A 131 -28.11 1.65 -22.48
C MET A 131 -26.93 2.01 -23.39
N GLN A 132 -26.44 3.26 -23.31
CA GLN A 132 -25.26 3.77 -24.00
C GLN A 132 -24.06 3.86 -23.04
N ALA A 133 -22.89 4.19 -23.58
CA ALA A 133 -21.69 4.40 -22.77
C ALA A 133 -21.92 5.59 -21.83
N PRO A 134 -21.69 5.43 -20.51
CA PRO A 134 -21.90 6.51 -19.56
C PRO A 134 -20.91 7.65 -19.78
N THR A 135 -21.31 8.84 -19.35
CA THR A 135 -20.48 10.04 -19.34
C THR A 135 -19.96 10.33 -17.93
N GLN A 136 -19.02 11.27 -17.82
CA GLN A 136 -18.60 11.79 -16.53
C GLN A 136 -19.76 12.47 -15.76
N GLN A 137 -20.68 13.13 -16.48
CA GLN A 137 -21.84 13.76 -15.85
C GLN A 137 -22.77 12.71 -15.24
N ASP A 138 -22.93 11.55 -15.87
CA ASP A 138 -23.69 10.43 -15.32
C ASP A 138 -23.07 9.92 -14.02
N ALA A 139 -21.73 9.73 -13.99
CA ALA A 139 -21.03 9.36 -12.77
C ALA A 139 -21.16 10.41 -11.66
N LYS A 140 -21.12 11.71 -12.00
CA LYS A 140 -21.33 12.81 -11.06
C LYS A 140 -22.74 12.80 -10.49
N ASN A 141 -23.75 12.59 -11.33
CA ASN A 141 -25.16 12.52 -10.92
C ASN A 141 -25.40 11.31 -10.01
N TRP A 142 -24.87 10.14 -10.38
CA TRP A 142 -24.94 8.93 -9.57
C TRP A 142 -24.29 9.13 -8.20
N ALA A 143 -23.06 9.64 -8.19
CA ALA A 143 -22.32 9.90 -6.94
C ALA A 143 -23.06 10.90 -6.04
N LYS A 144 -23.62 11.97 -6.61
CA LYS A 144 -24.38 12.97 -5.86
C LYS A 144 -25.64 12.37 -5.25
N HIS A 145 -26.40 11.59 -6.01
CA HIS A 145 -27.65 11.00 -5.55
C HIS A 145 -27.43 10.02 -4.39
N PHE A 146 -26.45 9.12 -4.51
CA PHE A 146 -26.14 8.11 -3.50
C PHE A 146 -25.14 8.58 -2.43
N ALA A 147 -24.94 9.90 -2.30
CA ALA A 147 -24.05 10.53 -1.31
C ALA A 147 -22.63 9.93 -1.25
N ILE A 148 -22.05 9.61 -2.42
CA ILE A 148 -20.72 9.02 -2.53
C ILE A 148 -19.67 10.13 -2.37
N HIS A 149 -19.18 10.29 -1.13
CA HIS A 149 -18.22 11.34 -0.76
C HIS A 149 -16.90 10.81 -0.20
N SER A 150 -16.87 9.56 0.26
CA SER A 150 -15.68 8.94 0.87
C SER A 150 -14.51 8.86 -0.11
N LYS A 151 -13.27 8.97 0.40
CA LYS A 151 -12.05 8.70 -0.39
C LYS A 151 -11.92 7.23 -0.82
N ASN A 152 -12.63 6.34 -0.12
CA ASN A 152 -12.62 4.89 -0.30
C ASN A 152 -13.79 4.39 -1.16
N GLU A 153 -14.64 5.29 -1.65
CA GLU A 153 -15.77 4.96 -2.51
C GLU A 153 -15.77 5.87 -3.73
N MET A 154 -15.95 5.31 -4.92
CA MET A 154 -15.96 6.12 -6.14
C MET A 154 -16.80 5.51 -7.25
N VAL A 155 -17.37 6.39 -8.06
CA VAL A 155 -18.00 6.05 -9.33
C VAL A 155 -17.00 6.24 -10.46
N LEU A 156 -16.83 5.22 -11.31
CA LEU A 156 -16.00 5.23 -12.50
C LEU A 156 -16.86 5.10 -13.76
N VAL A 157 -16.42 5.77 -14.82
CA VAL A 157 -17.08 5.79 -16.13
C VAL A 157 -16.47 4.72 -17.03
N GLY A 158 -17.22 3.65 -17.30
CA GLY A 158 -16.84 2.64 -18.30
C GLY A 158 -16.80 3.21 -19.71
N THR A 159 -16.01 2.58 -20.57
CA THR A 159 -15.83 3.00 -21.96
C THR A 159 -16.67 2.17 -22.92
N LYS A 160 -16.84 2.63 -24.16
CA LYS A 160 -17.61 1.92 -25.19
C LYS A 160 -17.07 0.52 -25.47
N GLU A 161 -15.75 0.34 -25.39
CA GLU A 161 -15.06 -0.94 -25.56
C GLU A 161 -15.39 -1.95 -24.46
N MET A 162 -15.86 -1.47 -23.30
CA MET A 162 -16.33 -2.31 -22.20
C MET A 162 -17.79 -2.70 -22.36
N GLN A 163 -18.49 -2.25 -23.40
CA GLN A 163 -19.89 -2.58 -23.61
C GLN A 163 -20.04 -3.81 -24.51
N GLY A 164 -21.02 -4.64 -24.18
CA GLY A 164 -21.38 -5.80 -24.98
C GLY A 164 -22.11 -6.84 -24.16
N ARG A 165 -22.42 -7.97 -24.80
CA ARG A 165 -23.16 -9.06 -24.17
C ARG A 165 -22.49 -9.59 -22.91
N ALA A 166 -21.16 -9.63 -22.89
CA ALA A 166 -20.39 -10.05 -21.71
C ALA A 166 -20.68 -9.14 -20.51
N SER A 167 -20.56 -7.82 -20.68
CA SER A 167 -20.82 -6.84 -19.63
C SER A 167 -22.25 -6.80 -19.14
N TYR A 168 -23.19 -6.86 -20.07
CA TYR A 168 -24.61 -6.93 -19.73
C TYR A 168 -24.91 -8.12 -18.81
N ARG A 169 -24.30 -9.28 -19.08
CA ARG A 169 -24.46 -10.49 -18.25
C ARG A 169 -23.81 -10.41 -16.87
N MET A 170 -22.93 -9.44 -16.61
CA MET A 170 -22.33 -9.22 -15.28
C MET A 170 -23.19 -8.33 -14.38
N ILE A 171 -24.25 -7.72 -14.92
CA ILE A 171 -25.10 -6.79 -14.17
C ILE A 171 -26.36 -7.53 -13.74
N PRO A 172 -26.78 -7.46 -12.47
CA PRO A 172 -26.13 -6.81 -11.32
C PRO A 172 -25.06 -7.70 -10.67
N GLY A 173 -24.27 -7.16 -9.73
CA GLY A 173 -23.47 -7.97 -8.79
C GLY A 173 -22.08 -7.40 -8.53
N PHE A 174 -21.17 -8.24 -8.02
CA PHE A 174 -19.90 -7.75 -7.46
C PHE A 174 -18.69 -8.63 -7.80
N TYR A 175 -17.57 -7.98 -8.08
CA TYR A 175 -16.25 -8.59 -8.02
C TYR A 175 -15.56 -8.26 -6.70
N LEU A 176 -14.87 -9.25 -6.12
CA LEU A 176 -13.94 -9.04 -5.02
C LEU A 176 -12.51 -9.22 -5.53
N ILE A 177 -11.67 -8.23 -5.26
CA ILE A 177 -10.27 -8.18 -5.65
C ILE A 177 -9.43 -8.10 -4.37
N ASP A 178 -8.42 -8.97 -4.27
CA ASP A 178 -7.53 -9.02 -3.11
C ASP A 178 -6.40 -7.97 -3.17
N GLU A 179 -5.55 -7.95 -2.13
CA GLU A 179 -4.41 -7.03 -2.06
C GLU A 179 -3.35 -7.26 -3.15
N ASN A 180 -3.34 -8.42 -3.81
CA ASN A 180 -2.47 -8.72 -4.95
C ASN A 180 -3.04 -8.25 -6.28
N PHE A 181 -4.22 -7.61 -6.25
CA PHE A 181 -4.98 -7.16 -7.40
C PHE A 181 -5.57 -8.33 -8.22
N MET A 182 -5.79 -9.48 -7.58
CA MET A 182 -6.37 -10.68 -8.21
C MET A 182 -7.88 -10.75 -7.98
N VAL A 183 -8.64 -11.17 -8.99
CA VAL A 183 -10.07 -11.45 -8.84
C VAL A 183 -10.24 -12.72 -8.04
N VAL A 184 -10.73 -12.59 -6.81
CA VAL A 184 -10.89 -13.72 -5.89
C VAL A 184 -12.34 -14.11 -5.66
N SER A 185 -13.31 -13.26 -6.01
CA SER A 185 -14.73 -13.64 -6.05
C SER A 185 -15.42 -12.97 -7.22
N ASP A 186 -16.39 -13.68 -7.79
CA ASP A 186 -17.24 -13.23 -8.88
C ASP A 186 -18.68 -13.58 -8.53
N SER A 187 -19.42 -12.57 -8.07
CA SER A 187 -20.84 -12.62 -7.73
C SER A 187 -21.63 -11.76 -8.72
N THR A 188 -21.21 -11.71 -9.98
CA THR A 188 -21.82 -10.90 -11.03
C THR A 188 -22.84 -11.69 -11.86
N GLY A 189 -23.86 -10.99 -12.34
CA GLY A 189 -24.89 -11.53 -13.22
C GLY A 189 -26.01 -12.32 -12.52
N HIS A 190 -26.94 -12.80 -13.34
CA HIS A 190 -28.05 -13.66 -12.89
C HIS A 190 -27.62 -15.10 -12.53
N HIS A 191 -26.44 -15.53 -12.98
CA HIS A 191 -25.84 -16.83 -12.70
C HIS A 191 -24.43 -16.64 -12.14
N PRO A 192 -24.30 -16.06 -10.93
CA PRO A 192 -23.00 -15.75 -10.37
C PRO A 192 -22.20 -17.03 -10.08
N LYS A 193 -20.88 -16.96 -10.25
CA LYS A 193 -19.99 -18.08 -9.90
C LYS A 193 -19.88 -18.30 -8.39
N HIS A 194 -20.08 -17.24 -7.62
CA HIS A 194 -20.11 -17.26 -6.16
C HIS A 194 -21.31 -16.48 -5.66
N ASN A 195 -22.00 -17.00 -4.67
CA ASN A 195 -23.09 -16.30 -4.00
C ASN A 195 -22.57 -15.05 -3.26
N LEU A 196 -23.26 -13.92 -3.40
CA LEU A 196 -22.88 -12.67 -2.73
C LEU A 196 -22.82 -12.82 -1.20
N TYR A 197 -23.86 -13.42 -0.61
CA TYR A 197 -24.09 -13.45 0.83
C TYR A 197 -23.34 -14.59 1.53
N THR A 198 -23.29 -15.78 0.91
CA THR A 198 -22.69 -16.96 1.53
C THR A 198 -21.24 -17.19 1.14
N GLU A 199 -20.74 -16.52 0.10
CA GLU A 199 -19.35 -16.70 -0.37
C GLU A 199 -18.56 -15.39 -0.42
N LEU A 200 -19.00 -14.37 -1.18
CA LEU A 200 -18.22 -13.15 -1.37
C LEU A 200 -18.04 -12.37 -0.06
N ILE A 201 -19.13 -12.06 0.65
CA ILE A 201 -19.07 -11.29 1.91
C ILE A 201 -18.24 -12.03 2.98
N PRO A 202 -18.43 -13.35 3.22
CA PRO A 202 -17.54 -14.11 4.10
C PRO A 202 -16.07 -14.11 3.64
N LYS A 203 -15.81 -14.17 2.34
CA LYS A 203 -14.44 -14.08 1.80
C LYS A 203 -13.82 -12.72 2.04
N LEU A 204 -14.57 -11.63 1.84
CA LEU A 204 -14.15 -10.27 2.19
C LEU A 204 -13.80 -10.16 3.68
N LYS A 205 -14.63 -10.72 4.57
CA LYS A 205 -14.34 -10.77 6.02
C LYS A 205 -13.00 -11.44 6.31
N LYS A 206 -12.73 -12.60 5.70
CA LYS A 206 -11.47 -13.33 5.86
C LYS A 206 -10.26 -12.52 5.37
N LEU A 207 -10.39 -11.82 4.24
CA LEU A 207 -9.33 -10.94 3.73
C LEU A 207 -9.03 -9.80 4.70
N LEU A 208 -10.06 -9.15 5.26
CA LEU A 208 -9.90 -8.09 6.25
C LEU A 208 -9.26 -8.60 7.54
N GLN A 209 -9.68 -9.77 8.04
CA GLN A 209 -9.07 -10.39 9.21
C GLN A 209 -7.59 -10.71 8.97
N ARG A 210 -7.24 -11.27 7.81
CA ARG A 210 -5.85 -11.52 7.42
C ARG A 210 -5.03 -10.23 7.38
N GLN A 211 -5.59 -9.15 6.85
CA GLN A 211 -4.93 -7.84 6.80
C GLN A 211 -4.66 -7.32 8.22
N LYS A 212 -5.66 -7.38 9.12
CA LYS A 212 -5.52 -6.98 10.53
C LYS A 212 -4.49 -7.82 11.27
N GLN A 213 -4.52 -9.14 11.11
CA GLN A 213 -3.52 -10.05 11.70
C GLN A 213 -2.12 -9.74 11.19
N SER A 214 -1.96 -9.45 9.89
CA SER A 214 -0.66 -9.07 9.31
C SER A 214 -0.14 -7.75 9.89
N GLN A 215 -1.03 -6.78 10.11
CA GLN A 215 -0.68 -5.51 10.76
C GLN A 215 -0.35 -5.71 12.25
N GLN A 216 -1.10 -6.55 12.96
CA GLN A 216 -0.83 -6.85 14.36
C GLN A 216 0.53 -7.56 14.51
N ALA A 217 0.77 -8.60 13.71
CA ALA A 217 2.07 -9.28 13.67
C ALA A 217 3.20 -8.30 13.33
N PHE A 218 2.95 -7.29 12.48
CA PHE A 218 3.91 -6.22 12.25
C PHE A 218 4.25 -5.49 13.55
N TYR A 219 3.27 -5.04 14.32
CA TYR A 219 3.49 -4.29 15.57
C TYR A 219 4.02 -5.14 16.73
N GLU A 220 3.87 -6.46 16.67
CA GLU A 220 4.48 -7.40 17.63
C GLU A 220 5.97 -7.64 17.35
N ILE A 221 6.37 -7.57 16.08
CA ILE A 221 7.74 -7.85 15.64
C ILE A 221 8.59 -6.57 15.50
N TYR A 222 8.01 -5.52 14.91
CA TYR A 222 8.74 -4.31 14.58
C TYR A 222 8.83 -3.36 15.78
N PRO A 223 10.01 -2.78 16.07
CA PRO A 223 10.15 -1.84 17.18
C PRO A 223 9.16 -0.68 17.07
N ARG A 224 8.42 -0.43 18.15
CA ARG A 224 7.49 0.72 18.23
C ARG A 224 8.22 2.06 18.15
N ASN A 225 9.45 2.09 18.62
CA ASN A 225 10.31 3.25 18.57
C ASN A 225 11.54 2.94 17.70
N THR A 226 11.68 3.70 16.61
CA THR A 226 12.83 3.66 15.69
C THR A 226 13.74 4.87 15.86
N ASP A 227 13.44 5.76 16.80
CA ASP A 227 14.21 6.96 17.06
C ASP A 227 15.62 6.59 17.53
N ALA A 228 16.58 7.45 17.17
CA ALA A 228 17.94 7.34 17.64
C ALA A 228 17.96 7.32 19.19
N PRO A 229 18.82 6.50 19.83
CA PRO A 229 18.94 6.52 21.28
C PRO A 229 19.23 7.93 21.80
N LYS A 230 18.64 8.28 22.95
CA LYS A 230 18.78 9.62 23.55
C LYS A 230 20.25 9.99 23.71
N GLY A 231 20.62 11.17 23.20
CA GLY A 231 22.00 11.69 23.26
C GLY A 231 22.87 11.32 22.04
N THR A 232 22.36 10.53 21.11
CA THR A 232 23.07 10.24 19.85
C THR A 232 22.76 11.33 18.81
N LYS A 233 23.77 11.74 18.04
CA LYS A 233 23.60 12.60 16.87
C LYS A 233 23.60 11.71 15.63
N TYR A 234 22.54 11.78 14.83
CA TYR A 234 22.46 11.06 13.57
C TYR A 234 21.82 11.96 12.50
N PRO A 235 22.44 12.12 11.32
CA PRO A 235 22.07 13.16 10.36
C PRO A 235 20.82 12.83 9.53
N CYS A 236 20.29 11.61 9.58
CA CYS A 236 19.12 11.21 8.79
C CYS A 236 17.91 10.91 9.69
N ALA A 237 16.72 11.26 9.20
CA ALA A 237 15.47 10.94 9.88
C ALA A 237 15.16 9.44 9.79
N PHE A 238 14.97 8.80 10.95
CA PHE A 238 14.52 7.41 11.07
C PHE A 238 13.03 7.31 10.79
N ALA A 239 12.65 7.29 9.52
CA ALA A 239 11.27 7.01 9.16
C ALA A 239 10.96 5.54 9.47
N PRO A 240 9.98 5.22 10.33
CA PRO A 240 9.63 3.83 10.63
C PRO A 240 9.13 3.13 9.37
N LEU A 241 9.35 1.82 9.29
CA LEU A 241 8.78 1.02 8.22
C LEU A 241 7.24 1.03 8.35
N PRO A 242 6.47 1.35 7.30
CA PRO A 242 5.02 1.42 7.42
C PRO A 242 4.42 0.00 7.45
N SER A 243 3.47 -0.23 8.37
CA SER A 243 2.91 -1.56 8.67
C SER A 243 2.20 -2.23 7.49
N HIS A 244 1.72 -1.47 6.51
CA HIS A 244 1.05 -2.01 5.34
C HIS A 244 2.01 -2.62 4.30
N LEU A 245 3.32 -2.30 4.36
CA LEU A 245 4.37 -2.79 3.45
C LEU A 245 3.94 -2.83 1.98
N LYS A 246 3.42 -1.70 1.47
CA LYS A 246 2.79 -1.63 0.15
C LYS A 246 3.85 -1.90 -0.92
N GLY A 247 3.56 -2.87 -1.79
CA GLY A 247 4.49 -3.33 -2.82
C GLY A 247 5.36 -4.52 -2.41
N ILE A 248 5.32 -4.94 -1.14
CA ILE A 248 5.86 -6.22 -0.68
C ILE A 248 4.75 -7.28 -0.77
N PRO A 249 4.99 -8.43 -1.45
CA PRO A 249 4.05 -9.55 -1.48
C PRO A 249 3.67 -10.00 -0.06
N PRO A 250 2.40 -10.32 0.23
CA PRO A 250 1.97 -10.75 1.56
C PRO A 250 2.83 -11.85 2.19
N PRO A 251 3.21 -12.94 1.47
CA PRO A 251 4.05 -13.99 2.03
C PRO A 251 5.44 -13.52 2.49
N HIS A 252 5.92 -12.38 1.98
CA HIS A 252 7.26 -11.87 2.31
C HIS A 252 7.24 -10.82 3.43
N ARG A 253 6.06 -10.33 3.83
CA ARG A 253 5.94 -9.22 4.79
C ARG A 253 6.54 -9.56 6.14
N ILE A 254 6.30 -10.77 6.66
CA ILE A 254 6.88 -11.22 7.93
C ILE A 254 8.42 -11.21 7.87
N PHE A 255 9.01 -11.72 6.78
CA PHE A 255 10.46 -11.68 6.59
C PHE A 255 10.98 -10.24 6.57
N VAL A 256 10.38 -9.36 5.76
CA VAL A 256 10.79 -7.96 5.65
C VAL A 256 10.69 -7.24 7.00
N THR A 257 9.60 -7.46 7.75
CA THR A 257 9.42 -6.89 9.09
C THR A 257 10.51 -7.38 10.05
N LYS A 258 10.73 -8.69 10.17
CA LYS A 258 11.77 -9.25 11.05
C LYS A 258 13.16 -8.79 10.66
N PHE A 259 13.48 -8.81 9.36
CA PHE A 259 14.75 -8.37 8.84
C PHE A 259 15.05 -6.92 9.23
N PHE A 260 14.11 -6.00 8.98
CA PHE A 260 14.33 -4.60 9.31
C PHE A 260 14.23 -4.32 10.82
N ALA A 261 13.47 -5.10 11.59
CA ALA A 261 13.50 -5.01 13.05
C ALA A 261 14.92 -5.27 13.60
N HIS A 262 15.59 -6.33 13.13
CA HIS A 262 16.98 -6.62 13.51
C HIS A 262 17.97 -5.57 12.98
N VAL A 263 17.72 -4.99 11.81
CA VAL A 263 18.51 -3.84 11.33
C VAL A 263 18.36 -2.64 12.28
N VAL A 264 17.15 -2.31 12.74
CA VAL A 264 16.92 -1.26 13.76
C VAL A 264 17.70 -1.55 15.04
N GLU A 265 17.65 -2.79 15.54
CA GLU A 265 18.39 -3.20 16.74
C GLU A 265 19.91 -3.02 16.56
N ALA A 266 20.45 -3.39 15.41
CA ALA A 266 21.87 -3.17 15.08
C ALA A 266 22.22 -1.68 15.04
N ILE A 267 21.36 -0.85 14.44
CA ILE A 267 21.53 0.61 14.41
C ILE A 267 21.59 1.17 15.84
N HIS A 268 20.63 0.82 16.69
CA HIS A 268 20.59 1.30 18.08
C HIS A 268 21.85 0.88 18.84
N THR A 269 22.31 -0.36 18.64
CA THR A 269 23.51 -0.91 19.26
C THR A 269 24.76 -0.15 18.83
N ARG A 270 24.87 0.15 17.54
CA ARG A 270 25.97 0.93 16.94
C ARG A 270 25.96 2.39 17.39
N LEU A 271 24.80 3.05 17.40
CA LEU A 271 24.69 4.45 17.81
C LEU A 271 25.07 4.65 19.29
N LYS A 272 24.73 3.69 20.16
CA LYS A 272 25.23 3.67 21.54
C LYS A 272 26.76 3.61 21.57
N MET A 273 27.38 2.75 20.76
CA MET A 273 28.84 2.67 20.66
C MET A 273 29.46 3.97 20.14
N HIS A 274 28.81 4.69 19.20
CA HIS A 274 29.26 6.01 18.79
C HIS A 274 29.28 7.02 19.93
N GLN A 275 28.28 7.01 20.81
CA GLN A 275 28.18 7.94 21.93
C GLN A 275 29.38 7.84 22.89
N VAL A 276 29.94 6.63 23.06
CA VAL A 276 31.14 6.35 23.88
C VAL A 276 32.36 7.17 23.44
N PHE A 277 32.43 7.56 22.17
CA PHE A 277 33.53 8.37 21.66
C PHE A 277 33.31 9.88 21.82
N TYR A 278 32.09 10.31 22.13
CA TYR A 278 31.76 11.70 22.42
C TYR A 278 31.74 12.00 23.93
N ASP A 279 31.49 11.00 24.77
CA ASP A 279 31.49 11.14 26.22
C ASP A 279 32.82 10.65 26.84
N THR A 280 33.64 11.59 27.31
CA THR A 280 34.94 11.28 27.91
C THR A 280 34.85 10.54 29.24
N LYS A 281 33.66 10.46 29.86
CA LYS A 281 33.45 9.77 31.14
C LYS A 281 33.21 8.26 30.98
N MET A 282 32.91 7.79 29.76
CA MET A 282 32.58 6.39 29.52
C MET A 282 33.84 5.50 29.43
N ASN A 283 33.77 4.31 30.02
CA ASN A 283 34.83 3.30 29.90
C ASN A 283 34.70 2.58 28.55
N ARG A 284 35.51 3.01 27.56
CA ARG A 284 35.45 2.49 26.18
C ARG A 284 35.58 0.97 26.07
N ARG A 285 36.41 0.34 26.90
CA ARG A 285 36.60 -1.13 26.87
C ARG A 285 35.39 -1.87 27.44
N ALA A 286 34.80 -1.36 28.52
CA ALA A 286 33.58 -1.94 29.08
C ALA A 286 32.42 -1.81 28.08
N GLU A 287 32.25 -0.64 27.46
CA GLU A 287 31.20 -0.40 26.47
C GLU A 287 31.39 -1.22 25.19
N LEU A 288 32.64 -1.45 24.74
CA LEU A 288 32.92 -2.35 23.62
C LEU A 288 32.42 -3.78 23.91
N LYS A 289 32.60 -4.28 25.14
CA LYS A 289 32.10 -5.60 25.54
C LYS A 289 30.57 -5.67 25.51
N THR A 290 29.90 -4.61 25.98
CA THR A 290 28.43 -4.47 25.88
C THR A 290 27.99 -4.47 24.42
N TYR A 291 28.62 -3.65 23.58
CA TYR A 291 28.37 -3.58 22.13
C TYR A 291 28.52 -4.95 21.47
N HIS A 292 29.59 -5.71 21.77
CA HIS A 292 29.77 -7.07 21.25
C HIS A 292 28.63 -7.99 21.67
N THR A 293 28.27 -7.96 22.96
CA THR A 293 27.22 -8.85 23.49
C THR A 293 25.88 -8.59 22.81
N GLU A 294 25.46 -7.32 22.69
CA GLU A 294 24.21 -6.96 22.03
C GLU A 294 24.25 -7.23 20.53
N LEU A 295 25.36 -6.94 19.84
CA LEU A 295 25.49 -7.19 18.40
C LEU A 295 25.44 -8.69 18.07
N GLN A 296 26.01 -9.55 18.92
CA GLN A 296 25.96 -10.99 18.72
C GLN A 296 24.53 -11.55 18.81
N LYS A 297 23.66 -10.96 19.63
CA LYS A 297 22.23 -11.32 19.65
C LYS A 297 21.56 -11.02 18.30
N VAL A 298 21.85 -9.85 17.73
CA VAL A 298 21.31 -9.44 16.42
C VAL A 298 21.85 -10.34 15.31
N ILE A 299 23.15 -10.65 15.31
CA ILE A 299 23.78 -11.57 14.35
C ILE A 299 23.12 -12.95 14.41
N ALA A 300 22.96 -13.51 15.61
CA ALA A 300 22.33 -14.81 15.79
C ALA A 300 20.87 -14.83 15.30
N ALA A 301 20.13 -13.73 15.50
CA ALA A 301 18.76 -13.61 14.99
C ALA A 301 18.71 -13.52 13.45
N LEU A 302 19.60 -12.75 12.83
CA LEU A 302 19.71 -12.65 11.37
C LEU A 302 20.13 -13.97 10.73
N GLN A 303 21.03 -14.74 11.34
CA GLN A 303 21.45 -16.05 10.83
C GLN A 303 20.31 -17.09 10.82
N LYS A 304 19.36 -16.96 11.75
CA LYS A 304 18.17 -17.84 11.82
C LYS A 304 17.03 -17.37 10.91
N LEU A 305 17.18 -16.24 10.23
CA LEU A 305 16.10 -15.65 9.44
C LEU A 305 16.03 -16.29 8.05
N GLU A 306 14.97 -17.05 7.80
CA GLU A 306 14.72 -17.69 6.52
C GLU A 306 14.10 -16.70 5.51
N ALA A 307 14.78 -16.53 4.38
CA ALA A 307 14.27 -15.71 3.29
C ALA A 307 13.18 -16.47 2.49
N PRO A 308 12.08 -15.80 2.11
CA PRO A 308 10.95 -16.44 1.42
C PRO A 308 11.23 -16.75 -0.05
N HIS A 309 12.44 -16.45 -0.56
CA HIS A 309 12.81 -16.63 -1.96
C HIS A 309 14.33 -16.74 -2.13
N GLU A 310 14.79 -17.56 -3.07
CA GLU A 310 16.21 -17.82 -3.40
C GLU A 310 17.03 -16.53 -3.62
N LYS A 311 16.49 -15.58 -4.39
CA LYS A 311 17.09 -14.26 -4.66
C LYS A 311 17.31 -13.41 -3.41
N LEU A 312 16.74 -13.76 -2.26
CA LEU A 312 16.94 -13.07 -0.99
C LEU A 312 17.72 -13.92 0.04
N GLN A 313 18.04 -15.18 -0.25
CA GLN A 313 18.69 -16.09 0.72
C GLN A 313 20.00 -15.56 1.27
N LYS A 314 20.79 -14.87 0.44
CA LYS A 314 22.08 -14.30 0.86
C LYS A 314 21.93 -13.05 1.73
N LEU A 315 20.77 -12.38 1.70
CA LEU A 315 20.60 -11.05 2.28
C LEU A 315 20.91 -11.00 3.79
N PRO A 316 20.37 -11.89 4.66
CA PRO A 316 20.72 -11.86 6.08
C PRO A 316 22.22 -12.09 6.33
N GLY A 317 22.84 -13.01 5.58
CA GLY A 317 24.28 -13.31 5.67
C GLY A 317 25.16 -12.13 5.28
N GLU A 318 24.78 -11.37 4.25
CA GLU A 318 25.50 -10.15 3.86
C GLU A 318 25.39 -9.06 4.94
N ILE A 319 24.23 -8.89 5.58
CA ILE A 319 24.12 -7.97 6.73
C ILE A 319 25.02 -8.42 7.88
N VAL A 320 25.01 -9.72 8.23
CA VAL A 320 25.89 -10.27 9.26
C VAL A 320 27.36 -9.98 8.95
N LYS A 321 27.79 -10.17 7.69
CA LYS A 321 29.15 -9.86 7.25
C LYS A 321 29.48 -8.38 7.43
N ALA A 322 28.56 -7.47 7.09
CA ALA A 322 28.75 -6.04 7.31
C ALA A 322 28.87 -5.71 8.82
N LEU A 323 28.03 -6.31 9.68
CA LEU A 323 28.08 -6.11 11.13
C LEU A 323 29.41 -6.57 11.74
N LEU A 324 29.94 -7.73 11.30
CA LEU A 324 31.23 -8.23 11.76
C LEU A 324 32.41 -7.31 11.38
N LEU A 325 32.36 -6.70 10.19
CA LEU A 325 33.36 -5.71 9.77
C LEU A 325 33.28 -4.43 10.62
N GLN A 326 32.07 -3.96 10.95
CA GLN A 326 31.89 -2.83 11.87
C GLN A 326 32.41 -3.18 13.27
N GLN A 327 32.11 -4.38 13.75
CA GLN A 327 32.58 -4.88 15.04
C GLN A 327 34.10 -4.83 15.14
N LYS A 328 34.78 -5.35 14.11
CA LYS A 328 36.23 -5.30 13.98
C LYS A 328 36.75 -3.86 13.98
N ALA A 329 36.11 -2.95 13.25
CA ALA A 329 36.55 -1.55 13.19
C ALA A 329 36.46 -0.82 14.54
N TYR A 330 35.40 -1.04 15.32
CA TYR A 330 35.32 -0.49 16.68
C TYR A 330 36.31 -1.15 17.64
N THR A 331 36.54 -2.45 17.52
CA THR A 331 37.55 -3.16 18.32
C THR A 331 38.92 -2.53 18.09
N THR A 332 39.33 -2.37 16.83
CA THR A 332 40.60 -1.72 16.49
C THR A 332 40.68 -0.28 17.00
N LEU A 333 39.58 0.49 16.93
CA LEU A 333 39.56 1.86 17.45
C LEU A 333 39.76 1.93 18.96
N VAL A 334 39.12 1.04 19.72
CA VAL A 334 39.26 1.00 21.18
C VAL A 334 40.64 0.50 21.60
N GLU A 335 41.22 -0.46 20.88
CA GLU A 335 42.51 -1.06 21.22
C GLU A 335 43.70 -0.20 20.80
N THR A 336 43.63 0.41 19.62
CA THR A 336 44.78 1.09 18.99
C THR A 336 44.63 2.61 18.90
N GLY A 337 43.43 3.13 19.16
CA GLY A 337 43.09 4.53 18.91
C GLY A 337 42.89 4.89 17.43
N LYS A 338 43.04 3.92 16.50
CA LYS A 338 42.85 4.12 15.05
C LYS A 338 41.64 3.36 14.54
N PHE A 339 40.74 4.04 13.85
CA PHE A 339 39.56 3.40 13.26
C PHE A 339 39.94 2.62 11.99
N ALA A 340 39.52 1.37 11.88
CA ALA A 340 39.83 0.52 10.71
C ALA A 340 38.97 0.91 9.49
N GLN A 341 39.35 2.01 8.82
CA GLN A 341 38.60 2.59 7.71
C GLN A 341 38.33 1.60 6.57
N GLN A 342 39.28 0.70 6.28
CA GLN A 342 39.13 -0.29 5.21
C GLN A 342 38.00 -1.29 5.51
N ASP A 343 37.93 -1.80 6.74
CA ASP A 343 36.87 -2.73 7.17
C ASP A 343 35.51 -2.02 7.16
N ALA A 344 35.45 -0.78 7.66
CA ALA A 344 34.23 0.03 7.64
C ALA A 344 33.72 0.27 6.20
N ARG A 345 34.58 0.70 5.27
CA ARG A 345 34.23 0.88 3.84
C ARG A 345 33.81 -0.42 3.16
N ALA A 346 34.41 -1.55 3.55
CA ALA A 346 33.98 -2.86 3.06
C ALA A 346 32.55 -3.18 3.53
N GLY A 347 32.24 -2.90 4.81
CA GLY A 347 30.88 -2.99 5.35
C GLY A 347 29.88 -2.12 4.58
N SER A 348 30.20 -0.85 4.34
CA SER A 348 29.36 0.09 3.58
C SER A 348 29.01 -0.43 2.17
N ARG A 349 29.99 -0.99 1.46
CA ARG A 349 29.77 -1.60 0.13
C ARG A 349 28.79 -2.76 0.17
N ILE A 350 28.87 -3.60 1.21
CA ILE A 350 27.93 -4.72 1.40
C ILE A 350 26.52 -4.22 1.68
N LEU A 351 26.36 -3.19 2.51
CA LEU A 351 25.05 -2.58 2.79
C LEU A 351 24.43 -1.97 1.52
N LEU A 352 25.23 -1.25 0.73
CA LEU A 352 24.78 -0.69 -0.54
C LEU A 352 24.33 -1.78 -1.53
N ASN A 353 25.11 -2.86 -1.65
CA ASN A 353 24.74 -4.00 -2.50
C ASN A 353 23.46 -4.70 -2.01
N SER A 354 23.32 -4.84 -0.69
CA SER A 354 22.12 -5.39 -0.04
C SER A 354 20.88 -4.54 -0.36
N TRP A 355 21.00 -3.21 -0.32
CA TRP A 355 19.94 -2.31 -0.74
C TRP A 355 19.57 -2.49 -2.23
N GLN A 356 20.56 -2.59 -3.11
CA GLN A 356 20.30 -2.84 -4.54
C GLN A 356 19.55 -4.16 -4.76
N GLN A 357 19.91 -5.21 -4.02
CA GLN A 357 19.22 -6.50 -4.07
C GLN A 357 17.75 -6.38 -3.62
N VAL A 358 17.51 -5.77 -2.45
CA VAL A 358 16.16 -5.54 -1.89
C VAL A 358 15.31 -4.70 -2.85
N SER A 359 15.84 -3.58 -3.34
CA SER A 359 15.11 -2.64 -4.20
C SER A 359 14.81 -3.21 -5.60
N ARG A 360 15.71 -4.02 -6.17
CA ARG A 360 15.45 -4.73 -7.43
C ARG A 360 14.40 -5.81 -7.26
N TYR A 361 14.50 -6.61 -6.19
CA TYR A 361 13.58 -7.72 -5.94
C TYR A 361 12.17 -7.20 -5.65
N TYR A 362 12.06 -6.19 -4.79
CA TYR A 362 10.80 -5.52 -4.47
C TYR A 362 10.61 -4.24 -5.29
N SER A 363 10.71 -4.35 -6.61
CA SER A 363 10.59 -3.21 -7.54
C SER A 363 9.26 -2.45 -7.46
N LYS A 364 8.23 -3.05 -6.84
CA LYS A 364 6.90 -2.48 -6.67
C LYS A 364 6.68 -1.79 -5.32
N MET A 365 7.69 -1.68 -4.44
CA MET A 365 7.59 -0.93 -3.19
C MET A 365 7.08 0.49 -3.45
N ASN A 366 6.09 0.94 -2.66
CA ASN A 366 5.73 2.35 -2.71
C ASN A 366 6.90 3.22 -2.18
N PRO A 367 6.92 4.53 -2.52
CA PRO A 367 8.02 5.41 -2.11
C PRO A 367 8.27 5.44 -0.60
N GLU A 368 7.23 5.36 0.22
CA GLU A 368 7.33 5.36 1.68
C GLU A 368 8.08 4.13 2.23
N VAL A 369 7.67 2.91 1.86
CA VAL A 369 8.36 1.67 2.25
C VAL A 369 9.80 1.69 1.74
N LYS A 370 9.99 2.11 0.48
CA LYS A 370 11.31 2.19 -0.16
C LYS A 370 12.22 3.15 0.61
N ASN A 371 11.73 4.32 0.97
CA ASN A 371 12.47 5.35 1.69
C ASN A 371 12.85 4.88 3.11
N ALA A 372 11.90 4.31 3.84
CA ALA A 372 12.16 3.74 5.16
C ALA A 372 13.23 2.65 5.07
N ALA A 373 13.03 1.63 4.22
CA ALA A 373 13.98 0.52 4.05
C ALA A 373 15.40 0.99 3.66
N TYR A 374 15.49 1.97 2.76
CA TYR A 374 16.77 2.59 2.37
C TYR A 374 17.44 3.26 3.57
N HIS A 375 16.73 4.14 4.27
CA HIS A 375 17.28 4.87 5.42
C HIS A 375 17.70 3.96 6.57
N HIS A 376 17.05 2.80 6.75
CA HIS A 376 17.51 1.81 7.71
C HIS A 376 18.90 1.26 7.35
N LEU A 377 19.12 0.87 6.09
CA LEU A 377 20.44 0.37 5.68
C LEU A 377 21.50 1.47 5.67
N CYS A 378 21.16 2.69 5.25
CA CYS A 378 22.05 3.85 5.37
C CYS A 378 22.39 4.17 6.83
N ALA A 379 21.41 4.03 7.72
CA ALA A 379 21.64 4.27 9.14
C ALA A 379 22.32 3.13 9.88
N LEU A 380 22.46 1.98 9.24
CA LEU A 380 23.39 0.97 9.70
C LEU A 380 24.82 1.26 9.25
N ASP A 381 25.00 2.04 8.19
CA ASP A 381 26.31 2.41 7.67
C ASP A 381 27.07 3.33 8.65
N VAL A 382 28.37 3.08 8.79
CA VAL A 382 29.30 3.84 9.65
C VAL A 382 29.89 5.05 8.93
N TYR A 383 29.74 5.11 7.60
CA TYR A 383 30.25 6.20 6.77
C TYR A 383 29.20 7.24 6.38
#